data_AF-A0A7W0Z366-F1
#
_entry.id   AF-A0A7W0Z366-F1
#
_cell.length_a   1.000
_cell.length_b   1.000
_cell.length_c   1.000
_cell.angle_alpha   90.00
_cell.angle_beta   90.00
_cell.angle_gamma   90.00
#
_symmetry.space_group_name_H-M   'P 1'
#
loop_
_entity.id
_entity.type
_entity.pdbx_description
1 polymer ?
#
loop_
_entity_poly.entity_id
_entity_poly.type
_entity_poly.pdbx_seq_one_letter_code
_entity_poly.pdbx_strand_id
1 'polypeptide(L)' 'LALMERTSKHIIDLSLCGLGQVAPMPLLGMMQMYPEEFRAHIVDGVCPAGSCPIGAPHVAAAAAD' A
#
# COMPACT_ATOMS: atom_id res chain seq x y z
N LEU A 1 3.19 -0.57 -9.68
CA LEU A 1 1.94 0.20 -9.44
C LEU A 1 0.75 -0.36 -10.22
N ALA A 2 0.85 -0.56 -11.54
CA ALA A 2 -0.26 -1.04 -12.38
C ALA A 2 -0.94 -2.35 -11.91
N LEU A 3 -0.21 -3.30 -11.31
CA LEU A 3 -0.82 -4.51 -10.75
C LEU A 3 -1.79 -4.17 -9.62
N MET A 4 -1.35 -3.35 -8.66
CA MET A 4 -2.14 -2.92 -7.50
C MET A 4 -3.44 -2.23 -7.95
N GLU A 5 -3.35 -1.31 -8.92
CA GLU A 5 -4.53 -0.62 -9.47
C GLU A 5 -5.54 -1.58 -10.09
N ARG A 6 -5.09 -2.55 -10.90
CA ARG A 6 -6.00 -3.53 -11.52
C ARG A 6 -6.65 -4.42 -10.47
N THR A 7 -5.88 -4.93 -9.51
CA THR A 7 -6.42 -5.78 -8.44
C THR A 7 -7.38 -5.01 -7.54
N SER A 8 -7.10 -3.73 -7.24
CA SER A 8 -8.01 -2.87 -6.50
C SER A 8 -9.34 -2.70 -7.23
N LYS A 9 -9.33 -2.48 -8.54
CA LYS A 9 -10.57 -2.41 -9.35
C LYS A 9 -11.34 -3.73 -9.31
N HIS A 10 -10.67 -4.88 -9.42
CA HIS A 10 -11.33 -6.17 -9.26
C HIS A 10 -11.93 -6.36 -7.86
N ILE A 11 -11.23 -5.93 -6.80
CA ILE A 11 -11.77 -6.00 -5.43
C ILE A 11 -13.03 -5.13 -5.32
N ILE A 12 -13.03 -3.94 -5.93
CA ILE A 12 -14.22 -3.07 -5.98
C ILE A 12 -15.38 -3.79 -6.69
N ASP A 13 -15.14 -4.32 -7.89
CA ASP A 13 -16.21 -4.84 -8.76
C ASP A 13 -16.74 -6.21 -8.32
N LEU A 14 -15.92 -7.04 -7.68
CA LEU A 14 -16.22 -8.45 -7.41
C LEU A 14 -16.58 -8.74 -5.94
N SER A 15 -16.43 -7.76 -5.04
CA SER A 15 -16.77 -7.95 -3.63
C SER A 15 -18.28 -7.96 -3.40
N LEU A 16 -18.74 -8.99 -2.67
CA LEU A 16 -20.16 -9.16 -2.33
C LEU A 16 -20.64 -8.22 -1.22
N CYS A 17 -19.74 -7.70 -0.37
CA CYS A 17 -20.07 -6.76 0.70
C CYS A 17 -19.55 -5.36 0.41
N GLY A 18 -20.23 -4.35 0.94
CA GLY A 18 -19.86 -2.94 0.74
C GLY A 18 -18.48 -2.60 1.27
N LEU A 19 -18.00 -3.30 2.31
CA LEU A 19 -16.64 -3.09 2.83
C LEU A 19 -15.58 -3.42 1.77
N GLY A 20 -15.71 -4.55 1.08
CA GLY A 20 -14.78 -4.91 0.02
C GLY A 20 -14.81 -3.93 -1.15
N GLN A 21 -15.97 -3.34 -1.44
CA GLN A 21 -16.13 -2.33 -2.49
C GLN A 21 -15.43 -1.01 -2.16
N VAL A 22 -15.33 -0.63 -0.88
CA VAL A 22 -14.71 0.64 -0.46
C VAL A 22 -13.28 0.50 0.05
N ALA A 23 -12.87 -0.69 0.48
CA ALA A 23 -11.55 -0.94 1.06
C ALA A 23 -10.37 -0.49 0.16
N PRO A 24 -10.44 -0.60 -1.19
CA PRO A 24 -9.36 -0.13 -2.05
C PRO A 24 -9.29 1.40 -2.24
N MET A 25 -10.32 2.16 -1.85
CA MET A 25 -10.40 3.61 -2.13
C MET A 25 -9.27 4.42 -1.49
N PRO A 26 -8.90 4.22 -0.20
CA PRO A 26 -7.77 4.92 0.40
C PRO A 26 -6.46 4.64 -0.33
N LEU A 27 -6.24 3.39 -0.75
CA LEU A 27 -5.04 3.01 -1.50
C LEU A 27 -4.97 3.71 -2.86
N LEU A 28 -6.04 3.64 -3.66
CA LEU A 28 -6.10 4.27 -4.98
C LEU A 28 -5.92 5.79 -4.88
N GLY A 29 -6.56 6.43 -3.91
CA GLY A 29 -6.41 7.87 -3.66
C GLY A 29 -4.98 8.26 -3.29
N MET A 30 -4.34 7.49 -2.39
CA MET A 30 -2.95 7.72 -2.03
C MET A 30 -2.00 7.49 -3.22
N MET A 31 -2.22 6.47 -4.05
CA MET A 31 -1.41 6.23 -5.24
C MET A 31 -1.50 7.36 -6.27
N GLN A 32 -2.68 8.00 -6.39
CA GLN A 32 -2.87 9.15 -7.25
C GLN A 32 -2.20 10.41 -6.69
N MET A 33 -2.31 10.65 -5.38
CA MET A 33 -1.78 11.85 -4.73
C MET A 33 -0.27 11.79 -4.51
N TYR A 34 0.27 10.60 -4.25
CA TYR A 34 1.66 10.38 -3.81
C TYR A 34 2.38 9.29 -4.61
N PRO A 35 2.36 9.29 -5.96
CA PRO A 35 2.91 8.19 -6.77
C PRO A 35 4.40 7.93 -6.50
N GLU A 36 5.17 8.98 -6.23
CA GLU A 36 6.61 8.88 -5.96
C GLU A 36 6.90 8.21 -4.61
N GLU A 37 6.04 8.36 -3.61
CA GLU A 37 6.18 7.65 -2.33
C GLU A 37 6.07 6.14 -2.53
N PHE A 38 5.07 5.69 -3.30
CA PHE A 38 4.92 4.27 -3.62
C PHE A 38 6.09 3.75 -4.46
N ARG A 39 6.62 4.57 -5.37
CA ARG A 39 7.82 4.21 -6.15
C ARG A 39 9.03 4.05 -5.23
N ALA A 40 9.31 5.01 -4.36
CA ALA A 40 10.43 4.96 -3.42
C ALA A 40 10.36 3.73 -2.51
N HIS A 41 9.17 3.38 -2.00
CA HIS A 41 8.98 2.20 -1.16
C HIS A 41 9.17 0.88 -1.92
N ILE A 42 8.63 0.76 -3.13
CA ILE A 42 8.58 -0.52 -3.87
C ILE A 42 9.83 -0.77 -4.71
N VAL A 43 10.36 0.28 -5.36
CA VAL A 43 11.48 0.18 -6.29
C VAL A 43 12.80 0.44 -5.58
N ASP A 44 12.86 1.55 -4.84
CA ASP A 44 14.11 2.02 -4.25
C ASP A 44 14.33 1.44 -2.84
N GLY A 45 13.31 0.81 -2.25
CA GLY A 45 13.39 0.20 -0.92
C GLY A 45 13.67 1.23 0.18
N VAL A 46 13.10 2.42 0.05
CA VAL A 46 13.29 3.52 1.01
C VAL A 46 11.93 4.05 1.42
N CYS A 47 11.78 4.34 2.71
CA CYS A 47 10.66 5.12 3.22
C CYS A 47 11.08 6.58 3.38
N PRO A 48 10.63 7.51 2.52
CA PRO A 48 10.96 8.94 2.63
C PRO A 48 10.51 9.56 3.95
N ALA A 49 9.40 9.06 4.51
CA ALA A 49 8.89 9.48 5.82
C ALA A 49 9.67 8.88 7.02
N GLY A 50 10.55 7.90 6.78
CA GLY A 50 11.32 7.23 7.84
C GLY A 50 10.49 6.40 8.83
N SER A 51 9.21 6.16 8.55
CA SER A 51 8.27 5.49 9.46
C SER A 51 8.20 3.97 9.25
N CYS A 52 8.49 3.50 8.04
CA CYS A 52 8.45 2.06 7.73
C CYS A 52 9.80 1.37 8.02
N PRO A 53 9.79 0.09 8.43
CA PRO A 53 11.00 -0.70 8.70
C PRO A 53 11.66 -1.20 7.39
N ILE A 54 11.76 -0.32 6.41
CA ILE A 54 12.32 -0.59 5.08
C ILE A 54 13.73 0.00 4.97
N GLY A 55 14.08 1.00 5.79
CA GLY A 55 15.40 1.65 5.83
C GLY A 55 16.35 1.23 6.96
N ALA A 56 15.99 0.26 7.80
CA ALA A 56 16.87 -0.25 8.86
C ALA A 56 16.93 -1.78 8.79
N PRO A 57 18.09 -2.41 9.07
CA PRO A 57 18.15 -3.85 9.23
C PRO A 57 17.25 -4.24 10.39
N HIS A 58 16.14 -4.89 10.04
CA HIS A 58 15.20 -5.62 10.86
C HIS A 58 15.70 -5.93 12.29
N VAL A 59 15.34 -5.09 13.26
CA VAL A 59 15.16 -5.63 14.61
C VAL A 59 13.82 -6.35 14.58
N ALA A 60 13.94 -7.68 14.49
CA ALA A 60 12.88 -8.64 14.70
C ALA A 60 12.25 -8.44 16.08
N ALA A 61 11.29 -7.53 16.26
CA ALA A 61 10.48 -7.46 17.47
C ALA A 61 9.34 -6.44 17.32
N ALA A 62 8.21 -6.75 17.97
CA ALA A 62 7.08 -5.87 18.24
C ALA A 62 6.01 -5.72 17.14
N ALA A 63 5.32 -6.82 16.82
CA ALA A 63 3.86 -6.84 16.64
C ALA A 63 3.34 -8.29 16.66
N ALA A 64 3.56 -8.97 17.77
CA ALA A 64 2.88 -10.22 18.11
C ALA A 64 2.71 -10.24 19.64
N ASP A 65 1.82 -9.39 20.13
CA ASP A 65 1.14 -9.47 21.44
C ASP A 65 -0.22 -8.75 21.30
#